data_AF-A0A1M6RV89-F1
#
_entry.id   AF-A0A1M6RV89-F1
#
_cell.length_a   1.000
_cell.length_b   1.000
_cell.length_c   1.000
_cell.angle_alpha   90.00
_cell.angle_beta   90.00
_cell.angle_gamma   90.00
#
_symmetry.space_group_name_H-M   'P 1'
#
loop_
_entity.id
_entity.type
_entity.pdbx_description
1 polymer ?
#
loop_
_entity_poly.entity_id
_entity_poly.type
_entity_poly.pdbx_seq_one_letter_code
_entity_poly.pdbx_strand_id
1 'polypeptide(L)' 'MEPKALEMKVYVEPKPLRKNGAVLAEFLLLWAPFRIHGCRLISTSRGHDVWMPNPDTRITKEGKEKAVQAALQVFEEYFG' A
#
# COMPACT_ATOMS: atom_id res chain seq x y z
N MET A 1 -0.59 13.92 -11.66
CA MET A 1 -0.86 12.50 -11.98
C MET A 1 -1.22 11.79 -10.69
N GLU A 2 -2.24 10.93 -10.72
CA GLU A 2 -2.68 10.16 -9.55
C GLU A 2 -1.88 8.86 -9.38
N PRO A 3 -1.63 8.41 -8.14
CA PRO A 3 -0.95 7.14 -7.90
C PRO A 3 -1.81 5.96 -8.34
N LYS A 4 -1.16 4.90 -8.82
CA LYS A 4 -1.79 3.62 -9.14
C LYS A 4 -1.09 2.48 -8.42
N ALA A 5 -1.86 1.56 -7.85
CA ALA A 5 -1.35 0.29 -7.36
C ALA A 5 -1.42 -0.74 -8.48
N LEU A 6 -0.29 -1.36 -8.80
CA LEU A 6 -0.14 -2.35 -9.86
C LEU A 6 0.49 -3.62 -9.28
N GLU A 7 0.39 -4.74 -10.01
CA GLU A 7 1.05 -6.00 -9.64
C GLU A 7 0.71 -6.44 -8.19
N MET A 8 -0.54 -6.22 -7.77
CA MET A 8 -0.99 -6.51 -6.41
C MET A 8 -0.90 -8.00 -6.11
N LYS A 9 -0.19 -8.34 -5.03
CA LYS A 9 -0.10 -9.68 -4.47
C LYS A 9 -0.77 -9.69 -3.10
N VAL A 10 -2.01 -10.18 -3.07
CA VAL A 10 -2.81 -10.32 -1.86
C VAL A 10 -2.33 -11.51 -1.03
N TYR A 11 -2.25 -11.33 0.29
CA TYR A 11 -1.98 -12.40 1.23
C TYR A 11 -3.30 -12.99 1.75
N VAL A 12 -3.57 -14.26 1.43
CA VAL A 12 -4.75 -15.01 1.92
C VAL A 12 -4.80 -15.04 3.44
N GLU A 13 -3.64 -15.23 4.07
CA GLU A 13 -3.44 -15.03 5.50
C GLU A 13 -2.58 -13.78 5.71
N PRO A 14 -3.14 -12.67 6.24
CA PRO A 14 -2.38 -11.45 6.47
C PRO A 14 -1.14 -11.67 7.35
N LYS A 15 0.01 -11.15 6.93
CA LYS A 15 1.27 -11.33 7.69
C LYS A 15 1.29 -10.38 8.89
N PRO A 16 1.32 -10.87 10.14
CA PRO A 16 1.26 -10.02 11.32
C PRO A 16 2.52 -9.14 11.45
N LEU A 17 2.33 -7.91 11.91
CA LEU A 17 3.39 -6.97 12.27
C LEU A 17 3.60 -6.93 13.78
N ARG A 18 4.84 -6.67 14.21
CA ARG A 18 5.21 -6.61 15.64
C ARG A 18 4.46 -5.53 16.45
N LYS A 19 3.94 -4.47 15.81
CA LYS A 19 3.32 -3.30 16.46
C LYS A 19 1.81 -3.21 16.23
N ASN A 20 1.07 -4.32 16.37
CA ASN A 20 -0.37 -4.40 16.15
C ASN A 20 -0.78 -3.92 14.74
N GLY A 21 -0.73 -4.85 13.80
CA GLY A 21 -1.20 -4.68 12.43
C GLY A 21 -0.87 -5.90 11.61
N ALA A 22 -1.28 -5.91 10.34
CA ALA A 22 -0.96 -6.99 9.42
C ALA A 22 -0.72 -6.44 8.02
N VAL A 23 0.21 -7.04 7.28
CA VAL A 23 0.37 -6.79 5.86
C VAL A 23 -0.69 -7.57 5.12
N LEU A 24 -1.55 -6.86 4.40
CA LEU A 24 -2.64 -7.41 3.60
C LEU A 24 -2.16 -7.79 2.20
N ALA A 25 -1.30 -6.96 1.62
CA ALA A 25 -0.80 -7.17 0.26
C ALA A 25 0.53 -6.47 0.00
N GLU A 26 1.23 -6.91 -1.04
CA GLU A 26 2.39 -6.24 -1.64
C GLU A 26 2.05 -5.76 -3.05
N PHE A 27 2.58 -4.60 -3.45
CA PHE A 27 2.27 -4.01 -4.76
C PHE A 27 3.39 -3.10 -5.28
N LEU A 28 3.30 -2.78 -6.57
CA LEU A 28 4.05 -1.72 -7.23
C LEU A 28 3.23 -0.42 -7.17
N LEU A 29 3.79 0.63 -6.58
CA LEU A 29 3.22 1.97 -6.67
C LEU A 29 3.79 2.69 -7.89
N LEU A 30 2.93 2.97 -8.87
CA LEU A 30 3.26 3.84 -10.01
C LEU A 30 2.77 5.26 -9.71
N TRP A 31 3.71 6.20 -9.59
CA TRP A 31 3.40 7.62 -9.44
C TRP A 31 4.44 8.46 -10.17
N ALA A 32 4.20 8.74 -11.45
CA ALA A 32 5.22 9.28 -12.35
C ALA A 32 5.92 10.54 -11.81
N PRO A 33 7.26 10.61 -11.88
CA PRO A 33 8.15 9.67 -12.58
C PRO A 33 8.53 8.41 -11.77
N PHE A 34 8.00 8.24 -10.56
CA PHE A 34 8.41 7.21 -9.63
C PHE A 34 7.72 5.87 -9.87
N ARG A 35 8.49 4.80 -9.76
CA ARG A 35 8.03 3.41 -9.68
C ARG A 35 8.64 2.80 -8.43
N ILE A 36 7.78 2.45 -7.48
CA ILE A 36 8.21 1.98 -6.16
C ILE A 36 7.73 0.56 -5.98
N HIS A 37 8.64 -0.39 -6.14
CA HIS A 37 8.38 -1.82 -5.93
C HIS A 37 8.38 -2.14 -4.44
N GLY A 38 7.65 -3.20 -4.05
CA GLY A 38 7.66 -3.71 -2.68
C GLY A 38 6.89 -2.84 -1.68
N CYS A 39 5.99 -1.98 -2.16
CA CYS A 39 5.04 -1.29 -1.30
C CYS A 39 4.13 -2.31 -0.63
N ARG A 40 3.68 -2.01 0.60
CA ARG A 40 2.85 -2.91 1.40
C ARG A 40 1.61 -2.18 1.87
N LEU A 41 0.44 -2.77 1.61
CA LEU A 41 -0.80 -2.34 2.24
C LEU A 41 -0.88 -2.99 3.62
N ILE A 42 -1.05 -2.16 4.65
CA ILE A 42 -1.06 -2.57 6.05
C ILE A 42 -2.41 -2.23 6.66
N SER A 43 -2.99 -3.18 7.38
CA SER A 43 -4.10 -2.92 8.30
C SER A 43 -3.58 -2.70 9.71
N THR A 44 -4.09 -1.67 10.38
CA THR A 44 -3.79 -1.31 11.77
C THR A 44 -5.08 -1.08 12.54
N SER A 45 -5.00 -0.95 13.87
CA SER A 45 -6.17 -0.60 14.69
C SER A 45 -6.76 0.79 14.40
N ARG A 46 -6.06 1.64 13.64
CA ARG A 46 -6.52 2.98 13.25
C ARG A 46 -6.98 3.07 11.80
N GLY A 47 -7.03 1.93 11.09
CA GLY A 47 -7.34 1.86 9.66
C GLY A 47 -6.14 1.38 8.85
N HIS A 48 -6.13 1.71 7.57
CA HIS A 48 -5.14 1.23 6.61
C HIS A 48 -4.01 2.24 6.41
N ASP A 49 -2.82 1.71 6.11
CA ASP A 49 -1.64 2.51 5.78
C ASP A 49 -0.82 1.82 4.67
N VAL A 50 0.06 2.57 4.03
CA VAL A 50 1.03 2.03 3.08
C VAL A 50 2.44 2.21 3.62
N TRP A 51 3.18 1.11 3.65
CA TRP A 51 4.62 1.14 3.85
C TRP A 51 5.34 1.10 2.51
N MET A 52 6.37 1.92 2.37
CA MET A 52 7.22 1.99 1.18
C MET A 52 8.65 1.60 1.58
N PRO A 53 9.38 0.83 0.76
CA PRO A 53 10.71 0.34 1.13
C PRO A 53 11.80 1.40 1.07
N ASN A 54 11.58 2.50 0.34
CA ASN A 54 12.57 3.56 0.24
C ASN A 54 12.20 4.74 1.17
N PRO A 55 12.94 4.97 2.28
CA PRO A 55 12.69 6.07 3.21
C PRO A 55 12.95 7.45 2.58
N ASP A 56 13.74 7.52 1.50
CA ASP A 56 14.00 8.78 0.77
C ASP A 56 12.84 9.16 -0.16
N THR A 57 11.82 8.31 -0.28
CA THR A 57 10.56 8.67 -0.94
C THR A 57 9.86 9.73 -0.10
N ARG A 58 10.17 11.00 -0.37
CA ARG A 58 9.49 12.15 0.23
C ARG A 58 8.08 12.26 -0.35
N ILE A 59 7.18 11.47 0.21
CA ILE A 59 5.75 11.54 -0.06
C ILE A 59 5.10 12.51 0.93
N THR A 60 4.27 13.43 0.43
CA THR A 60 3.45 14.28 1.29
C THR A 60 2.40 13.42 2.01
N LYS A 61 1.84 13.94 3.10
CA LYS A 61 0.73 13.26 3.80
C LYS A 61 -0.43 12.94 2.84
N GLU A 62 -0.85 13.94 2.06
CA GLU A 62 -1.89 13.79 1.02
C GLU A 62 -1.49 12.72 -0.02
N GLY A 63 -0.23 12.69 -0.42
CA GLY A 63 0.28 11.67 -1.33
C GLY A 63 0.16 10.26 -0.78
N LYS A 64 0.47 10.10 0.51
CA LYS A 64 0.37 8.82 1.19
C LYS A 64 -1.07 8.37 1.28
N GLU A 65 -1.99 9.27 1.61
CA GLU A 65 -3.43 9.00 1.62
C GLU A 65 -3.92 8.55 0.24
N LYS A 66 -3.51 9.21 -0.85
CA LYS A 66 -3.85 8.78 -2.21
C LYS A 66 -3.27 7.40 -2.56
N ALA A 67 -2.04 7.10 -2.11
CA ALA A 67 -1.44 5.77 -2.31
C ALA A 67 -2.19 4.68 -1.53
N VAL A 68 -2.67 4.98 -0.32
CA VAL A 68 -3.54 4.07 0.46
C VAL A 68 -4.85 3.82 -0.28
N GLN A 69 -5.52 4.86 -0.76
CA GLN A 69 -6.77 4.73 -1.52
C GLN A 69 -6.59 3.90 -2.80
N ALA A 70 -5.53 4.17 -3.56
CA ALA A 70 -5.23 3.39 -4.77
C ALA A 70 -4.96 1.91 -4.47
N ALA A 71 -4.27 1.61 -3.36
CA ALA A 71 -4.02 0.23 -2.94
C ALA A 71 -5.29 -0.46 -2.42
N LEU A 72 -6.12 0.24 -1.66
CA LEU A 72 -7.38 -0.29 -1.14
C LEU A 72 -8.37 -0.60 -2.24
N GLN A 73 -8.55 0.30 -3.21
CA GLN A 73 -9.43 0.09 -4.34
C GLN A 73 -9.10 -1.22 -5.05
N VAL A 74 -7.82 -1.42 -5.40
CA VAL A 74 -7.38 -2.65 -6.07
C VAL A 74 -7.49 -3.86 -5.13
N PHE A 75 -7.23 -3.72 -3.84
CA PHE A 75 -7.36 -4.81 -2.87
C PHE A 75 -8.80 -5.28 -2.73
N GLU A 76 -9.77 -4.36 -2.67
CA GLU A 76 -11.20 -4.66 -2.54
C GLU A 76 -11.74 -5.40 -3.77
N GLU A 77 -11.21 -5.13 -4.98
CA GLU A 77 -11.55 -5.88 -6.19
C GLU A 77 -11.22 -7.38 -6.12
N TYR A 78 -10.31 -7.82 -5.24
CA TYR A 78 -10.02 -9.25 -5.04
C TYR A 78 -11.04 -9.96 -4.14
N PHE A 79 -11.84 -9.21 -3.38
CA PHE A 79 -12.78 -9.75 -2.38
C PHE A 79 -14.24 -9.36 -2.63
N GLY A 80 -14.52 -8.56 -3.66
CA GLY A 80 -15.86 -8.29 -4.19
C GLY A 80 -16.30 -9.32 -5.22
#